data_AF-A0A1G2END2-F1
#
_entry.id   AF-A0A1G2END2-F1
#
_cell.length_a   1.000
_cell.length_b   1.000
_cell.length_c   1.000
_cell.angle_alpha   90.00
_cell.angle_beta   90.00
_cell.angle_gamma   90.00
#
_symmetry.space_group_name_H-M   'P 1'
#
loop_
_entity.id
_entity.type
_entity.pdbx_description
1 polymer ?
#
loop_
_entity_poly.entity_id
_entity_poly.type
_entity_poly.pdbx_seq_one_letter_code
_entity_poly.pdbx_strand_id
1 'polypeptide(L)'
;MDEQKKFPFEKGLFLILIIGILVILAIAFYIFFGYASKKVLLVSPNGREVLEIGKTYEIKWSSRGVDKIGIVLFNGEEPEWIAENLNASDGSYQWTIQPGHAYGANFWIAVFDYPWRKGSKIDYSDGSLSITYPELSSCDALSVQNEWPYLPSDLPGVRFLFITPESFSGNLEGLEGADKKCQESAEKLGYEGKWVAFLGGEKDEETAVARLKSKDGIFVEASPSSNLLRGATCHRLIGNSFEQFLARIAGSEILNKEKLEDSFYSDLSNVWLGRIDSKTKKNCLFVDANFASLKEKYSYSSCCQNWTQGAKNVPGYSPEIKLDSSFASCYTPTGEFTYAVALGGFGIGISQESFSPYIGKYCNSEQKLICVQD
;
A
#
# COMPACT_ATOMS: atom_id res chain seq x y z
N MET A 1 -77.62 71.39 -36.83
CA MET A 1 -78.10 70.03 -37.14
C MET A 1 -76.88 69.23 -37.56
N ASP A 2 -76.27 68.49 -36.64
CA ASP A 2 -75.79 67.12 -36.92
C ASP A 2 -75.43 66.40 -35.61
N GLU A 3 -75.77 65.12 -35.56
CA GLU A 3 -75.80 64.23 -34.38
C GLU A 3 -74.42 63.72 -33.97
N GLN A 4 -74.14 63.76 -32.66
CA GLN A 4 -72.96 63.16 -32.06
C GLN A 4 -73.20 61.67 -31.76
N LYS A 5 -72.65 60.77 -32.59
CA LYS A 5 -72.70 59.31 -32.39
C LYS A 5 -71.88 58.88 -31.17
N LYS A 6 -72.56 58.40 -30.12
CA LYS A 6 -71.96 57.62 -29.01
C LYS A 6 -71.45 56.28 -29.55
N PHE A 7 -70.13 56.16 -29.73
CA PHE A 7 -69.47 54.88 -29.97
C PHE A 7 -69.58 53.97 -28.71
N PRO A 8 -69.89 52.67 -28.85
CA PRO A 8 -70.23 51.80 -27.73
C PRO A 8 -68.94 51.32 -27.04
N PHE A 9 -68.48 52.13 -26.08
CA PHE A 9 -67.29 51.89 -25.25
C PHE A 9 -67.30 50.52 -24.54
N GLU A 10 -68.47 49.92 -24.34
CA GLU A 10 -68.66 48.64 -23.63
C GLU A 10 -68.15 47.41 -24.40
N LYS A 11 -68.25 47.37 -25.74
CA LYS A 11 -67.80 46.20 -26.54
C LYS A 11 -66.28 46.14 -26.68
N GLY A 12 -65.61 47.29 -26.72
CA GLY A 12 -64.15 47.38 -26.75
C GLY A 12 -63.52 46.92 -25.43
N LEU A 13 -64.17 47.23 -24.30
CA LEU A 13 -63.72 46.82 -22.98
C LEU A 13 -63.77 45.30 -22.79
N PHE A 14 -64.82 44.64 -23.32
CA PHE A 14 -64.99 43.19 -23.23
C PHE A 14 -63.92 42.43 -24.05
N LEU A 15 -63.55 42.96 -25.22
CA LEU A 15 -62.51 42.37 -26.07
C LEU A 15 -61.12 42.45 -25.41
N ILE A 16 -60.82 43.57 -24.74
CA ILE A 16 -59.57 43.77 -23.99
C ILE A 16 -59.47 42.79 -22.81
N LEU A 17 -60.58 42.53 -22.12
CA LEU A 17 -60.65 41.54 -21.03
C LEU A 17 -60.35 40.11 -21.52
N ILE A 18 -60.91 39.70 -22.67
CA ILE A 18 -60.66 38.37 -23.24
C ILE A 18 -59.19 38.20 -23.65
N ILE A 19 -58.60 39.22 -24.28
CA ILE A 19 -57.18 39.21 -24.66
C ILE A 19 -56.30 39.12 -23.40
N GLY A 20 -56.64 39.87 -22.35
CA GLY A 20 -55.95 39.78 -21.06
C GLY A 20 -55.96 38.36 -20.46
N ILE A 21 -57.12 37.67 -20.50
CA ILE A 21 -57.26 36.29 -20.01
C ILE A 21 -56.42 35.31 -20.84
N LEU A 22 -56.43 35.44 -22.17
CA LEU A 22 -55.64 34.56 -23.04
C LEU A 22 -54.14 34.74 -22.84
N VAL A 23 -53.68 35.97 -22.61
CA VAL A 23 -52.28 36.26 -22.25
C VAL A 23 -51.92 35.62 -20.90
N ILE A 24 -52.80 35.70 -19.90
CA ILE A 24 -52.59 35.05 -18.60
C ILE A 24 -52.51 33.53 -18.74
N LEU A 25 -53.38 32.92 -19.56
CA LEU A 25 -53.35 31.47 -19.81
C LEU A 25 -52.10 31.03 -20.57
N ALA A 26 -51.63 31.81 -21.54
CA ALA A 26 -50.38 31.53 -22.26
C ALA A 26 -49.16 31.64 -21.34
N ILE A 27 -49.12 32.64 -20.45
CA ILE A 27 -48.10 32.78 -19.40
C ILE A 27 -48.17 31.59 -18.44
N ALA A 28 -49.36 31.19 -17.99
CA ALA A 28 -49.54 30.03 -17.12
C ALA A 28 -49.11 28.73 -17.80
N PHE A 29 -49.42 28.53 -19.08
CA PHE A 29 -48.99 27.38 -19.86
C PHE A 29 -47.48 27.34 -20.07
N TYR A 30 -46.85 28.50 -20.36
CA TYR A 30 -45.40 28.63 -20.47
C TYR A 30 -44.70 28.36 -19.14
N ILE A 31 -45.25 28.85 -18.02
CA ILE A 31 -44.76 28.53 -16.67
C ILE A 31 -44.95 27.04 -16.37
N PHE A 32 -46.07 26.43 -16.78
CA PHE A 32 -46.34 25.02 -16.50
C PHE A 32 -45.42 24.07 -17.29
N PHE A 33 -45.22 24.33 -18.59
CA PHE A 33 -44.39 23.48 -19.45
C PHE A 33 -42.89 23.81 -19.43
N GLY A 34 -42.50 25.07 -19.15
CA GLY A 34 -41.10 25.49 -19.02
C GLY A 34 -40.40 25.00 -17.73
N TYR A 35 -41.15 24.40 -16.80
CA TYR A 35 -40.63 23.78 -15.58
C TYR A 35 -40.37 22.26 -15.68
N ALA A 36 -40.64 21.63 -16.82
CA ALA A 36 -40.66 20.17 -16.94
C ALA A 36 -39.31 19.49 -17.28
N SER A 37 -38.22 20.23 -17.48
CA SER A 37 -36.91 19.62 -17.82
C SER A 37 -36.07 19.34 -16.57
N LYS A 38 -35.81 18.07 -16.28
CA LYS A 38 -34.86 17.65 -15.25
C LYS A 38 -33.42 18.06 -15.58
N LYS A 39 -32.66 18.54 -14.59
CA LYS A 39 -31.23 18.86 -14.70
C LYS A 39 -30.51 18.54 -13.38
N VAL A 40 -29.28 18.04 -13.50
CA VAL A 40 -28.28 17.96 -12.43
C VAL A 40 -26.99 18.54 -13.00
N LEU A 41 -26.25 19.31 -12.21
CA LEU A 41 -24.99 19.93 -12.58
C LEU A 41 -24.03 19.84 -11.38
N LEU A 42 -22.84 19.29 -11.57
CA LEU A 42 -21.74 19.34 -10.61
C LEU A 42 -21.14 20.75 -10.65
N VAL A 43 -20.98 21.36 -9.48
CA VAL A 43 -20.44 22.72 -9.37
C VAL A 43 -19.03 22.71 -8.79
N SER A 44 -18.74 21.83 -7.83
CA SER A 44 -17.43 21.67 -7.20
C SER A 44 -17.37 20.34 -6.44
N PRO A 45 -16.22 19.64 -6.35
CA PRO A 45 -15.06 19.76 -7.23
C PRO A 45 -15.50 19.51 -8.67
N ASN A 46 -14.97 20.28 -9.62
CA ASN A 46 -15.39 20.21 -11.04
C ASN A 46 -14.20 20.00 -12.00
N GLY A 47 -13.01 19.69 -11.50
CA GLY A 47 -11.86 19.24 -12.27
C GLY A 47 -10.57 20.00 -11.95
N ARG A 48 -9.44 19.27 -12.04
CA ARG A 48 -8.07 19.72 -11.75
C ARG A 48 -7.76 20.05 -10.29
N GLU A 49 -8.71 19.87 -9.38
CA GLU A 49 -8.43 20.03 -7.95
C GLU A 49 -7.47 18.96 -7.45
N VAL A 50 -6.74 19.32 -6.39
CA VAL A 50 -5.92 18.41 -5.59
C VAL A 50 -6.62 18.23 -4.25
N LEU A 51 -7.09 17.03 -3.99
CA LEU A 51 -7.82 16.66 -2.77
C LEU A 51 -6.91 15.80 -1.89
N GLU A 52 -6.73 16.20 -0.64
CA GLU A 52 -5.91 15.50 0.32
C GLU A 52 -6.73 14.46 1.09
N ILE A 53 -6.16 13.26 1.24
CA ILE A 53 -6.66 12.21 2.11
C ILE A 53 -6.76 12.74 3.55
N GLY A 54 -7.85 12.42 4.24
CA GLY A 54 -8.11 12.85 5.61
C GLY A 54 -8.73 14.25 5.72
N LYS A 55 -8.91 14.98 4.61
CA LYS A 55 -9.66 16.24 4.59
C LYS A 55 -11.12 16.02 4.20
N THR A 56 -11.95 16.99 4.59
CA THR A 56 -13.35 17.09 4.17
C THR A 56 -13.50 18.16 3.11
N TYR A 57 -14.12 17.80 2.00
CA TYR A 57 -14.41 18.68 0.87
C TYR A 57 -15.91 18.80 0.67
N GLU A 58 -16.36 20.01 0.37
CA GLU A 58 -17.76 20.26 0.06
C GLU A 58 -18.02 20.01 -1.43
N ILE A 59 -18.75 18.93 -1.73
CA ILE A 59 -19.27 18.66 -3.06
C ILE A 59 -20.54 19.47 -3.26
N LYS A 60 -20.57 20.36 -4.26
CA LYS A 60 -21.71 21.23 -4.59
C LYS A 60 -22.33 20.84 -5.91
N TRP A 61 -23.65 20.91 -5.98
CA TRP A 61 -24.40 20.68 -7.21
C TRP A 61 -25.56 21.68 -7.35
N SER A 62 -26.07 21.81 -8.58
CA SER A 62 -27.32 22.49 -8.88
C SER A 62 -28.28 21.50 -9.54
N SER A 63 -29.53 21.47 -9.08
CA SER A 63 -30.54 20.55 -9.57
C SER A 63 -31.84 21.28 -9.90
N ARG A 64 -32.60 20.74 -10.85
CA ARG A 64 -33.96 21.20 -11.19
C ARG A 64 -34.82 20.00 -11.55
N GLY A 65 -36.00 19.90 -10.95
CA GLY A 65 -36.97 18.82 -11.22
C GLY A 65 -36.49 17.44 -10.79
N VAL A 66 -35.48 17.36 -9.93
CA VAL A 66 -34.93 16.12 -9.36
C VAL A 66 -35.11 16.20 -7.85
N ASP A 67 -35.55 15.11 -7.23
CA ASP A 67 -35.82 15.05 -5.78
C ASP A 67 -34.61 14.54 -4.99
N LYS A 68 -33.88 13.58 -5.57
CA LYS A 68 -32.77 12.88 -4.92
C LYS A 68 -31.55 12.79 -5.83
N ILE A 69 -30.35 12.83 -5.26
CA ILE A 69 -29.11 12.62 -5.99
C ILE A 69 -28.20 11.55 -5.37
N GLY A 70 -27.35 10.97 -6.21
CA GLY A 70 -26.22 10.11 -5.83
C GLY A 70 -24.90 10.70 -6.30
N ILE A 71 -23.82 10.38 -5.59
CA ILE A 71 -22.46 10.88 -5.84
C ILE A 71 -21.49 9.69 -5.90
N VAL A 72 -20.71 9.60 -6.98
CA VAL A 72 -19.69 8.55 -7.17
C VAL A 72 -18.35 9.13 -7.58
N LEU A 73 -17.29 8.42 -7.23
CA LEU A 73 -15.90 8.64 -7.63
C LEU A 73 -15.47 7.49 -8.55
N PHE A 74 -14.63 7.74 -9.55
CA PHE A 74 -14.06 6.65 -10.36
C PHE A 74 -12.65 6.96 -10.83
N ASN A 75 -11.83 5.91 -10.91
CA ASN A 75 -10.43 5.92 -11.40
C ASN A 75 -10.13 4.60 -12.14
N GLY A 76 -11.07 4.13 -12.97
CA GLY A 76 -11.01 2.82 -13.61
C GLY A 76 -12.38 2.34 -14.08
N GLU A 77 -12.56 1.02 -14.16
CA GLU A 77 -13.79 0.41 -14.70
C GLU A 77 -14.98 0.42 -13.73
N GLU A 78 -14.73 0.35 -12.40
CA GLU A 78 -15.79 0.33 -11.40
C GLU A 78 -15.85 1.64 -10.58
N PRO A 79 -17.04 2.27 -10.45
CA PRO A 79 -17.22 3.47 -9.63
C PRO A 79 -17.37 3.14 -8.13
N GLU A 80 -16.75 3.97 -7.30
CA GLU A 80 -16.85 3.98 -5.84
C GLU A 80 -17.94 4.96 -5.38
N TRP A 81 -18.72 4.58 -4.37
CA TRP A 81 -19.75 5.46 -3.82
C TRP A 81 -19.18 6.48 -2.83
N ILE A 82 -19.47 7.76 -3.06
CA ILE A 82 -19.25 8.83 -2.08
C ILE A 82 -20.48 8.98 -1.18
N ALA A 83 -21.67 9.07 -1.79
CA ALA A 83 -22.93 9.24 -1.07
C ALA A 83 -24.15 8.83 -1.90
N GLU A 84 -25.22 8.41 -1.22
CA GLU A 84 -26.47 7.96 -1.82
C GLU A 84 -27.68 8.68 -1.23
N ASN A 85 -28.76 8.81 -2.02
CA ASN A 85 -30.09 9.24 -1.57
C ASN A 85 -30.16 10.64 -0.89
N LEU A 86 -29.28 11.56 -1.30
CA LEU A 86 -29.26 12.94 -0.79
C LEU A 86 -30.44 13.75 -1.33
N ASN A 87 -31.00 14.69 -0.57
CA ASN A 87 -32.03 15.57 -1.14
C ASN A 87 -31.38 16.49 -2.18
N ALA A 88 -31.93 16.52 -3.38
CA ALA A 88 -31.38 17.32 -4.47
C ALA A 88 -31.40 18.82 -4.15
N SER A 89 -32.31 19.26 -3.28
CA SER A 89 -32.44 20.64 -2.78
C SER A 89 -31.34 21.06 -1.81
N ASP A 90 -30.60 20.14 -1.20
CA ASP A 90 -29.54 20.47 -0.23
C ASP A 90 -28.39 21.22 -0.92
N GLY A 91 -28.13 20.91 -2.19
CA GLY A 91 -27.16 21.61 -3.03
C GLY A 91 -25.70 21.37 -2.66
N SER A 92 -25.41 20.75 -1.51
CA SER A 92 -24.07 20.33 -1.13
C SER A 92 -24.00 19.12 -0.20
N TYR A 93 -22.83 18.47 -0.16
CA TYR A 93 -22.50 17.33 0.68
C TYR A 93 -21.05 17.43 1.16
N GLN A 94 -20.82 17.15 2.44
CA GLN A 94 -19.48 17.12 3.03
C GLN A 94 -18.87 15.73 2.86
N TRP A 95 -17.90 15.60 1.97
CA TRP A 95 -17.20 14.36 1.70
C TRP A 95 -15.84 14.34 2.40
N THR A 96 -15.65 13.39 3.32
CA THR A 96 -14.35 13.13 3.95
C THR A 96 -13.66 11.98 3.21
N ILE A 97 -12.47 12.25 2.65
CA ILE A 97 -11.64 11.22 2.04
C ILE A 97 -10.99 10.40 3.15
N GLN A 98 -11.36 9.12 3.28
CA GLN A 98 -10.90 8.29 4.39
C GLN A 98 -9.42 7.91 4.23
N PRO A 99 -8.70 7.73 5.36
CA PRO A 99 -7.38 7.10 5.35
C PRO A 99 -7.38 5.74 4.64
N GLY A 100 -6.34 5.47 3.85
CA GLY A 100 -6.22 4.22 3.08
C GLY A 100 -6.96 4.21 1.74
N HIS A 101 -7.62 5.31 1.38
CA HIS A 101 -8.17 5.51 0.03
C HIS A 101 -7.05 5.53 -1.02
N ALA A 102 -7.32 5.00 -2.21
CA ALA A 102 -6.37 5.03 -3.33
C ALA A 102 -6.00 6.49 -3.70
N TYR A 103 -4.74 6.72 -4.07
CA TYR A 103 -4.21 8.05 -4.40
C TYR A 103 -3.67 8.09 -5.84
N GLY A 104 -3.40 9.29 -6.36
CA GLY A 104 -2.87 9.51 -7.70
C GLY A 104 -3.70 10.48 -8.52
N ALA A 105 -3.40 10.53 -9.82
CA ALA A 105 -4.16 11.32 -10.80
C ALA A 105 -5.33 10.52 -11.38
N ASN A 106 -6.15 11.17 -12.22
CA ASN A 106 -7.22 10.56 -13.02
C ASN A 106 -8.48 10.12 -12.25
N PHE A 107 -8.76 10.72 -11.09
CA PHE A 107 -10.05 10.58 -10.44
C PHE A 107 -11.09 11.50 -11.07
N TRP A 108 -12.34 11.07 -11.11
CA TRP A 108 -13.47 11.85 -11.60
C TRP A 108 -14.67 11.70 -10.67
N ILE A 109 -15.45 12.76 -10.51
CA ILE A 109 -16.67 12.76 -9.70
C ILE A 109 -17.88 12.87 -10.63
N ALA A 110 -18.94 12.14 -10.30
CA ALA A 110 -20.23 12.32 -10.96
C ALA A 110 -21.37 12.48 -9.96
N VAL A 111 -22.34 13.32 -10.31
CA VAL A 111 -23.61 13.51 -9.60
C VAL A 111 -24.77 13.17 -10.51
N PHE A 112 -25.78 12.47 -10.00
CA PHE A 112 -26.89 12.01 -10.84
C PHE A 112 -28.23 11.87 -10.11
N ASP A 113 -29.33 11.86 -10.89
CA ASP A 113 -30.72 11.62 -10.46
C ASP A 113 -30.86 10.19 -9.88
N TYR A 114 -31.07 10.11 -8.57
CA TYR A 114 -31.08 8.87 -7.79
C TYR A 114 -32.50 8.41 -7.46
N PRO A 115 -32.78 7.08 -7.49
CA PRO A 115 -31.88 6.01 -7.92
C PRO A 115 -31.69 6.00 -9.45
N TRP A 116 -30.52 5.53 -9.90
CA TRP A 116 -30.18 5.48 -11.32
C TRP A 116 -31.19 4.64 -12.11
N ARG A 117 -31.75 5.22 -13.17
CA ARG A 117 -32.65 4.57 -14.12
C ARG A 117 -32.37 5.06 -15.52
N LYS A 118 -32.83 4.32 -16.52
CA LYS A 118 -32.75 4.77 -17.92
C LYS A 118 -33.46 6.13 -18.06
N GLY A 119 -32.70 7.16 -18.43
CA GLY A 119 -33.18 8.55 -18.54
C GLY A 119 -32.85 9.45 -17.33
N SER A 120 -32.25 8.92 -16.26
CA SER A 120 -31.67 9.72 -15.18
C SER A 120 -30.67 10.73 -15.75
N LYS A 121 -30.65 11.92 -15.15
CA LYS A 121 -29.66 12.95 -15.48
C LYS A 121 -28.40 12.69 -14.68
N ILE A 122 -27.25 12.88 -15.32
CA ILE A 122 -25.92 12.76 -14.73
C ILE A 122 -25.07 13.92 -15.23
N ASP A 123 -24.19 14.37 -14.37
CA ASP A 123 -23.14 15.30 -14.72
C ASP A 123 -21.81 14.80 -14.13
N TYR A 124 -20.74 14.98 -14.89
CA TYR A 124 -19.39 14.57 -14.54
C TYR A 124 -18.55 15.83 -14.30
N SER A 125 -17.48 15.71 -13.52
CA SER A 125 -16.48 16.78 -13.43
C SER A 125 -15.93 17.10 -14.83
N ASP A 126 -15.64 18.38 -15.10
CA ASP A 126 -15.11 18.85 -16.40
C ASP A 126 -13.66 18.40 -16.67
N GLY A 127 -12.98 17.89 -15.64
CA GLY A 127 -11.66 17.30 -15.74
C GLY A 127 -11.37 16.31 -14.62
N SER A 128 -10.26 15.58 -14.76
CA SER A 128 -9.77 14.73 -13.68
C SER A 128 -9.25 15.57 -12.51
N LEU A 129 -9.44 15.08 -11.31
CA LEU A 129 -8.82 15.56 -10.08
C LEU A 129 -7.70 14.61 -9.64
N SER A 130 -6.86 15.10 -8.71
CA SER A 130 -5.81 14.30 -8.08
C SER A 130 -6.12 14.11 -6.60
N ILE A 131 -5.96 12.90 -6.08
CA ILE A 131 -6.03 12.62 -4.65
C ILE A 131 -4.61 12.43 -4.13
N THR A 132 -4.21 13.20 -3.12
CA THR A 132 -2.86 13.25 -2.55
C THR A 132 -2.88 12.99 -1.04
N TYR A 133 -1.71 12.81 -0.42
CA TYR A 133 -1.60 12.78 1.04
C TYR A 133 -1.60 14.20 1.63
N PRO A 134 -2.02 14.36 2.90
CA PRO A 134 -2.01 15.65 3.58
C PRO A 134 -0.57 16.13 3.82
N GLU A 135 -0.29 17.38 3.49
CA GLU A 135 0.95 18.05 3.90
C GLU A 135 0.93 18.28 5.41
N LEU A 136 1.88 17.70 6.14
CA LEU A 136 1.91 17.77 7.60
C LEU A 136 3.01 18.71 8.11
N SER A 137 2.79 19.32 9.27
CA SER A 137 3.85 20.01 10.01
C SER A 137 4.71 19.06 10.85
N SER A 138 4.13 17.94 11.31
CA SER A 138 4.79 16.86 12.06
C SER A 138 4.12 15.50 11.79
N CYS A 139 4.79 14.40 12.13
CA CYS A 139 4.26 13.05 11.96
C CYS A 139 3.30 12.61 13.10
N ASP A 140 3.00 13.49 14.06
CA ASP A 140 2.15 13.16 15.22
C ASP A 140 0.72 12.83 14.80
N ALA A 141 0.18 13.56 13.82
CA ALA A 141 -1.16 13.32 13.30
C ALA A 141 -1.29 11.92 12.69
N LEU A 142 -0.31 11.50 11.86
CA LEU A 142 -0.24 10.13 11.35
C LEU A 142 -0.09 9.10 12.46
N SER A 143 0.69 9.44 13.49
CA SER A 143 0.93 8.55 14.62
C SER A 143 -0.34 8.26 15.43
N VAL A 144 -1.15 9.29 15.66
CA VAL A 144 -2.44 9.16 16.36
C VAL A 144 -3.43 8.39 15.50
N GLN A 145 -3.55 8.74 14.22
CA GLN A 145 -4.53 8.17 13.30
C GLN A 145 -4.33 6.67 13.07
N ASN A 146 -3.08 6.23 13.01
CA ASN A 146 -2.75 4.84 12.74
C ASN A 146 -2.43 4.07 14.02
N GLU A 147 -2.53 4.69 15.21
CA GLU A 147 -2.16 4.07 16.49
C GLU A 147 -0.70 3.58 16.59
N TRP A 148 0.17 3.98 15.65
CA TRP A 148 1.56 3.54 15.52
C TRP A 148 2.52 4.72 15.33
N PRO A 149 3.75 4.71 15.88
CA PRO A 149 4.64 5.86 15.77
C PRO A 149 5.18 6.04 14.34
N TYR A 150 5.02 7.25 13.79
CA TYR A 150 5.69 7.73 12.59
C TYR A 150 6.68 8.82 12.98
N LEU A 151 7.86 8.79 12.38
CA LEU A 151 8.94 9.73 12.66
C LEU A 151 9.35 10.47 11.38
N PRO A 152 9.77 11.74 11.49
CA PRO A 152 10.24 12.50 10.35
C PRO A 152 11.63 12.01 9.91
N SER A 153 11.89 12.02 8.60
CA SER A 153 13.12 11.51 7.98
C SER A 153 14.39 12.25 8.39
N ASP A 154 14.27 13.48 8.84
CA ASP A 154 15.36 14.34 9.28
C ASP A 154 15.49 14.44 10.80
N LEU A 155 14.80 13.56 11.54
CA LEU A 155 15.08 13.35 12.95
C LEU A 155 16.52 12.81 13.10
N PRO A 156 17.37 13.37 13.99
CA PRO A 156 18.73 12.91 14.17
C PRO A 156 18.80 11.42 14.52
N GLY A 157 19.69 10.69 13.84
CA GLY A 157 19.90 9.27 14.09
C GLY A 157 18.87 8.34 13.46
N VAL A 158 17.98 8.83 12.59
CA VAL A 158 17.13 7.95 11.77
C VAL A 158 17.97 7.13 10.80
N ARG A 159 17.62 5.84 10.69
CA ARG A 159 18.22 4.87 9.78
C ARG A 159 17.10 4.17 9.03
N PHE A 160 17.20 4.14 7.71
CA PHE A 160 16.19 3.52 6.88
C PHE A 160 16.50 2.04 6.63
N LEU A 161 15.46 1.25 6.50
CA LEU A 161 15.52 -0.12 6.03
C LEU A 161 14.33 -0.43 5.13
N PHE A 162 14.47 -1.40 4.24
CA PHE A 162 13.37 -1.95 3.47
C PHE A 162 13.59 -3.44 3.21
N ILE A 163 12.56 -4.12 2.74
CA ILE A 163 12.67 -5.49 2.22
C ILE A 163 12.54 -5.41 0.70
N THR A 164 13.42 -6.10 -0.03
CA THR A 164 13.40 -6.06 -1.49
C THR A 164 12.04 -6.51 -2.04
N PRO A 165 11.48 -5.82 -3.05
CA PRO A 165 10.30 -6.32 -3.76
C PRO A 165 10.65 -7.60 -4.52
N GLU A 166 11.87 -7.71 -5.06
CA GLU A 166 12.39 -8.90 -5.72
C GLU A 166 12.81 -10.00 -4.74
N SER A 167 12.79 -11.25 -5.20
CA SER A 167 13.29 -12.42 -4.50
C SER A 167 14.49 -13.03 -5.24
N PHE A 168 15.38 -13.67 -4.49
CA PHE A 168 16.66 -14.17 -4.97
C PHE A 168 16.94 -15.58 -4.44
N SER A 169 17.57 -16.42 -5.27
CA SER A 169 18.11 -17.71 -4.82
C SER A 169 19.27 -17.54 -3.82
N GLY A 170 19.74 -18.64 -3.23
CA GLY A 170 20.92 -18.67 -2.37
C GLY A 170 22.24 -18.30 -3.07
N ASN A 171 22.27 -18.22 -4.40
CA ASN A 171 23.41 -17.65 -5.12
C ASN A 171 23.22 -16.14 -5.28
N LEU A 172 23.80 -15.38 -4.37
CA LEU A 172 23.78 -13.91 -4.40
C LEU A 172 25.07 -13.31 -4.97
N GLU A 173 26.01 -14.14 -5.40
CA GLU A 173 27.40 -13.78 -5.76
C GLU A 173 28.21 -13.32 -4.54
N GLY A 174 28.02 -14.00 -3.41
CA GLY A 174 28.67 -13.65 -2.15
C GLY A 174 28.00 -12.47 -1.44
N LEU A 175 28.61 -12.02 -0.34
CA LEU A 175 28.09 -10.90 0.45
C LEU A 175 28.14 -9.57 -0.33
N GLU A 176 29.18 -9.35 -1.14
CA GLU A 176 29.29 -8.17 -2.00
C GLU A 176 28.19 -8.14 -3.07
N GLY A 177 27.88 -9.29 -3.67
CA GLY A 177 26.77 -9.41 -4.61
C GLY A 177 25.40 -9.21 -3.96
N ALA A 178 25.23 -9.64 -2.70
CA ALA A 178 24.02 -9.35 -1.91
C ALA A 178 23.87 -7.85 -1.64
N ASP A 179 24.95 -7.16 -1.25
CA ASP A 179 24.93 -5.70 -1.06
C ASP A 179 24.60 -4.97 -2.37
N LYS A 180 25.17 -5.40 -3.49
CA LYS A 180 24.86 -4.86 -4.81
C LYS A 180 23.38 -5.00 -5.16
N LYS A 181 22.78 -6.17 -4.89
CA LYS A 181 21.34 -6.40 -5.12
C LYS A 181 20.46 -5.49 -4.25
N CYS A 182 20.85 -5.25 -3.00
CA CYS A 182 20.19 -4.27 -2.14
C CYS A 182 20.30 -2.84 -2.68
N GLN A 183 21.49 -2.44 -3.12
CA GLN A 183 21.73 -1.13 -3.72
C GLN A 183 20.91 -0.94 -5.00
N GLU A 184 20.91 -1.92 -5.92
CA GLU A 184 20.12 -1.88 -7.15
C GLU A 184 18.61 -1.80 -6.87
N SER A 185 18.12 -2.50 -5.84
CA SER A 185 16.71 -2.46 -5.43
C SER A 185 16.34 -1.09 -4.84
N ALA A 186 17.23 -0.50 -4.03
CA ALA A 186 17.05 0.82 -3.45
C ALA A 186 16.99 1.91 -4.55
N GLU A 187 17.88 1.83 -5.54
CA GLU A 187 17.90 2.76 -6.68
C GLU A 187 16.62 2.70 -7.52
N LYS A 188 16.08 1.50 -7.77
CA LYS A 188 14.79 1.34 -8.45
C LYS A 188 13.63 1.96 -7.69
N LEU A 189 13.69 1.93 -6.36
CA LEU A 189 12.69 2.54 -5.47
C LEU A 189 12.93 4.03 -5.24
N GLY A 190 14.02 4.60 -5.79
CA GLY A 190 14.37 6.01 -5.60
C GLY A 190 14.95 6.32 -4.22
N TYR A 191 15.41 5.32 -3.47
CA TYR A 191 16.00 5.51 -2.15
C TYR A 191 17.47 5.92 -2.27
N GLU A 192 17.80 7.09 -1.75
CA GLU A 192 19.15 7.64 -1.77
C GLU A 192 20.06 7.02 -0.70
N GLY A 193 21.37 7.19 -0.89
CA GLY A 193 22.40 6.72 0.02
C GLY A 193 22.92 5.33 -0.31
N LYS A 194 23.73 4.79 0.59
CA LYS A 194 24.35 3.48 0.45
C LYS A 194 23.51 2.45 1.20
N TRP A 195 23.26 1.31 0.56
CA TRP A 195 22.45 0.23 1.10
C TRP A 195 23.25 -1.06 1.14
N VAL A 196 23.11 -1.79 2.24
CA VAL A 196 23.76 -3.09 2.46
C VAL A 196 22.73 -4.14 2.85
N ALA A 197 22.96 -5.38 2.43
CA ALA A 197 22.11 -6.50 2.83
C ALA A 197 22.36 -6.85 4.30
N PHE A 198 21.31 -6.88 5.11
CA PHE A 198 21.34 -7.40 6.47
C PHE A 198 21.39 -8.94 6.45
N LEU A 199 22.58 -9.45 6.13
CA LEU A 199 22.81 -10.85 5.80
C LEU A 199 24.14 -11.34 6.40
N GLY A 200 24.18 -12.52 7.00
CA GLY A 200 25.42 -13.10 7.52
C GLY A 200 26.09 -14.06 6.54
N GLY A 201 27.42 -14.10 6.54
CA GLY A 201 28.27 -15.01 5.77
C GLY A 201 28.62 -16.32 6.49
N GLU A 202 29.60 -17.03 5.92
CA GLU A 202 30.08 -18.31 6.41
C GLU A 202 31.12 -18.16 7.53
N LYS A 203 31.93 -17.09 7.55
CA LYS A 203 32.96 -16.89 8.58
C LYS A 203 32.35 -16.46 9.92
N ASP A 204 33.09 -16.61 11.02
CA ASP A 204 32.59 -16.29 12.38
C ASP A 204 32.42 -14.80 12.61
N GLU A 205 33.25 -14.00 11.94
CA GLU A 205 33.22 -12.55 11.91
C GLU A 205 32.16 -12.00 10.96
N GLU A 206 31.70 -12.77 9.97
CA GLU A 206 30.76 -12.33 8.92
C GLU A 206 29.30 -12.38 9.39
N THR A 207 28.99 -12.00 10.63
CA THR A 207 27.58 -11.96 11.07
C THR A 207 26.84 -10.76 10.46
N ALA A 208 25.53 -10.88 10.22
CA ALA A 208 24.71 -9.78 9.70
C ALA A 208 24.87 -8.52 10.56
N VAL A 209 24.90 -8.69 11.89
CA VAL A 209 25.10 -7.62 12.87
C VAL A 209 26.51 -7.01 12.76
N ALA A 210 27.56 -7.81 12.55
CA ALA A 210 28.93 -7.31 12.44
C ALA A 210 29.22 -6.58 11.12
N ARG A 211 28.43 -6.86 10.07
CA ARG A 211 28.59 -6.22 8.75
C ARG A 211 28.04 -4.80 8.67
N LEU A 212 27.13 -4.41 9.57
CA LEU A 212 26.62 -3.04 9.62
C LEU A 212 27.70 -2.10 10.20
N LYS A 213 27.99 -0.98 9.52
CA LYS A 213 28.97 0.01 10.01
C LYS A 213 28.58 0.65 11.33
N SER A 214 27.28 0.90 11.53
CA SER A 214 26.75 1.46 12.77
C SER A 214 25.43 0.79 13.12
N LYS A 215 25.31 0.44 14.40
CA LYS A 215 24.09 -0.11 15.02
C LYS A 215 23.30 0.96 15.76
N ASP A 216 23.85 2.16 15.85
CA ASP A 216 23.20 3.26 16.54
C ASP A 216 22.17 3.90 15.62
N GLY A 217 20.99 4.16 16.17
CA GLY A 217 19.94 4.89 15.49
C GLY A 217 18.54 4.36 15.73
N ILE A 218 17.60 5.10 15.20
CA ILE A 218 16.18 4.78 15.17
C ILE A 218 15.87 4.21 13.78
N PHE A 219 15.44 2.96 13.74
CA PHE A 219 15.19 2.23 12.52
C PHE A 219 13.75 2.47 12.06
N VAL A 220 13.61 2.97 10.85
CA VAL A 220 12.32 3.26 10.22
C VAL A 220 12.26 2.63 8.83
N GLU A 221 11.05 2.43 8.33
CA GLU A 221 10.86 1.94 6.97
C GLU A 221 11.27 3.00 5.93
N ALA A 222 11.96 2.59 4.86
CA ALA A 222 12.42 3.49 3.81
C ALA A 222 11.27 4.10 2.99
N SER A 223 10.16 3.38 2.87
CA SER A 223 8.97 3.86 2.17
C SER A 223 8.34 5.04 2.92
N PRO A 224 8.18 6.22 2.30
CA PRO A 224 7.56 7.38 2.94
C PRO A 224 6.03 7.24 2.97
N SER A 225 5.42 7.55 4.10
CA SER A 225 3.96 7.49 4.29
C SER A 225 3.25 8.83 4.07
N SER A 226 3.96 9.95 4.20
CA SER A 226 3.50 11.29 3.80
C SER A 226 4.66 12.28 3.71
N ASN A 227 4.41 13.44 3.09
CA ASN A 227 5.34 14.57 3.02
C ASN A 227 5.05 15.62 4.10
N LEU A 228 6.11 16.22 4.64
CA LEU A 228 6.05 17.37 5.54
C LEU A 228 6.24 18.68 4.77
N LEU A 229 5.62 19.76 5.25
CA LEU A 229 5.72 21.11 4.68
C LEU A 229 7.16 21.61 4.50
N ARG A 230 8.07 21.15 5.38
CA ARG A 230 9.48 21.54 5.38
C ARG A 230 10.38 20.68 4.48
N GLY A 231 9.79 19.80 3.66
CA GLY A 231 10.51 18.94 2.71
C GLY A 231 10.98 17.59 3.26
N ALA A 232 10.78 17.32 4.55
CA ALA A 232 11.00 16.00 5.13
C ALA A 232 9.81 15.06 4.88
N THR A 233 9.96 13.79 5.20
CA THR A 233 8.96 12.73 4.97
C THR A 233 8.67 12.00 6.28
N CYS A 234 7.46 11.46 6.44
CA CYS A 234 7.11 10.63 7.60
C CYS A 234 7.32 9.16 7.30
N HIS A 235 7.97 8.46 8.22
CA HIS A 235 8.34 7.05 8.08
C HIS A 235 7.90 6.25 9.29
N ARG A 236 7.44 5.02 9.05
CA ARG A 236 6.96 4.14 10.10
C ARG A 236 8.12 3.65 10.98
N LEU A 237 7.95 3.73 12.30
CA LEU A 237 8.94 3.22 13.24
C LEU A 237 9.00 1.69 13.21
N ILE A 238 10.15 1.16 12.82
CA ILE A 238 10.46 -0.26 12.96
C ILE A 238 11.07 -0.54 14.32
N GLY A 239 12.03 0.23 14.81
CA GLY A 239 12.61 0.01 16.15
C GLY A 239 13.36 1.23 16.64
N ASN A 240 13.20 1.59 17.92
CA ASN A 240 13.89 2.76 18.47
C ASN A 240 15.37 2.51 18.84
N SER A 241 15.82 1.27 18.69
CA SER A 241 17.20 0.82 18.79
C SER A 241 17.39 -0.40 17.89
N PHE A 242 18.64 -0.78 17.67
CA PHE A 242 18.96 -1.99 16.90
C PHE A 242 18.47 -3.26 17.59
N GLU A 243 18.56 -3.35 18.91
CA GLU A 243 18.03 -4.47 19.69
C GLU A 243 16.51 -4.56 19.55
N GLN A 244 15.80 -3.43 19.54
CA GLN A 244 14.35 -3.44 19.30
C GLN A 244 13.99 -3.83 17.87
N PHE A 245 14.78 -3.39 16.89
CA PHE A 245 14.66 -3.87 15.51
C PHE A 245 14.82 -5.40 15.45
N LEU A 246 15.92 -5.93 16.00
CA LEU A 246 16.17 -7.38 16.06
C LEU A 246 15.06 -8.12 16.80
N ALA A 247 14.59 -7.59 17.93
CA ALA A 247 13.52 -8.21 18.71
C ALA A 247 12.20 -8.27 17.93
N ARG A 248 11.91 -7.27 17.09
CA ARG A 248 10.73 -7.30 16.22
C ARG A 248 10.91 -8.25 15.05
N ILE A 249 12.07 -8.28 14.40
CA ILE A 249 12.33 -9.26 13.33
C ILE A 249 12.65 -10.67 13.86
N ALA A 250 12.62 -10.92 15.17
CA ALA A 250 12.80 -12.25 15.78
C ALA A 250 11.67 -12.61 16.75
N GLY A 251 10.66 -11.74 16.88
CA GLY A 251 9.51 -11.90 17.78
C GLY A 251 8.51 -12.95 17.29
N SER A 252 7.44 -13.20 18.05
CA SER A 252 6.39 -14.12 17.61
C SER A 252 5.48 -13.48 16.55
N GLU A 253 4.82 -14.32 15.75
CA GLU A 253 3.90 -13.92 14.68
C GLU A 253 2.81 -12.96 15.18
N ILE A 254 2.15 -13.29 16.30
CA ILE A 254 1.07 -12.47 16.87
C ILE A 254 1.56 -11.08 17.27
N LEU A 255 2.68 -11.00 17.99
CA LEU A 255 3.23 -9.72 18.46
C LEU A 255 3.76 -8.86 17.31
N ASN A 256 4.21 -9.49 16.23
CA ASN A 256 4.78 -8.80 15.08
C ASN A 256 3.71 -8.28 14.12
N LYS A 257 2.63 -9.05 13.91
CA LYS A 257 1.50 -8.62 13.08
C LYS A 257 0.83 -7.36 13.63
N GLU A 258 0.74 -7.24 14.95
CA GLU A 258 0.25 -5.99 15.55
C GLU A 258 1.20 -4.82 15.24
N LYS A 259 2.52 -5.04 15.29
CA LYS A 259 3.54 -3.97 15.27
C LYS A 259 4.03 -3.54 13.89
N LEU A 260 3.85 -4.37 12.88
CA LEU A 260 4.35 -4.15 11.52
C LEU A 260 3.19 -3.92 10.55
N GLU A 261 3.46 -3.25 9.44
CA GLU A 261 2.47 -3.18 8.35
C GLU A 261 2.26 -4.57 7.77
N ASP A 262 1.04 -4.91 7.36
CA ASP A 262 0.73 -6.24 6.80
C ASP A 262 1.62 -6.58 5.59
N SER A 263 1.90 -5.59 4.73
CA SER A 263 2.78 -5.71 3.57
C SER A 263 4.22 -6.05 3.99
N PHE A 264 4.79 -5.24 4.87
CA PHE A 264 6.14 -5.45 5.43
C PHE A 264 6.23 -6.79 6.17
N TYR A 265 5.23 -7.13 6.97
CA TYR A 265 5.15 -8.38 7.71
C TYR A 265 5.11 -9.60 6.77
N SER A 266 4.31 -9.52 5.71
CA SER A 266 4.22 -10.57 4.70
C SER A 266 5.57 -10.79 4.02
N ASP A 267 6.24 -9.72 3.63
CA ASP A 267 7.57 -9.78 3.02
C ASP A 267 8.65 -10.32 3.96
N LEU A 268 8.58 -9.93 5.25
CA LEU A 268 9.49 -10.38 6.28
C LEU A 268 9.45 -11.90 6.49
N SER A 269 8.31 -12.55 6.23
CA SER A 269 8.17 -14.00 6.39
C SER A 269 9.01 -14.85 5.42
N ASN A 270 9.64 -14.23 4.42
CA ASN A 270 10.35 -14.92 3.34
C ASN A 270 11.69 -14.23 2.99
N VAL A 271 12.60 -14.10 3.96
CA VAL A 271 13.87 -13.37 3.80
C VAL A 271 15.08 -14.27 4.11
N TRP A 272 16.17 -14.12 3.35
CA TRP A 272 17.49 -14.63 3.74
C TRP A 272 18.08 -13.85 4.92
N LEU A 273 18.69 -14.54 5.89
CA LEU A 273 19.37 -13.91 7.03
C LEU A 273 20.81 -14.36 7.23
N GLY A 274 21.12 -15.61 6.91
CA GLY A 274 22.42 -16.18 7.28
C GLY A 274 22.64 -16.16 8.79
N ARG A 275 23.89 -15.97 9.20
CA ARG A 275 24.24 -15.85 10.62
C ARG A 275 24.00 -14.45 11.13
N ILE A 276 23.05 -14.31 12.04
CA ILE A 276 22.69 -13.00 12.59
C ILE A 276 23.75 -12.52 13.58
N ASP A 277 24.17 -13.40 14.49
CA ASP A 277 25.14 -13.10 15.54
C ASP A 277 26.12 -14.26 15.79
N SER A 278 27.06 -14.03 16.71
CA SER A 278 28.08 -15.02 17.10
C SER A 278 27.53 -16.22 17.88
N LYS A 279 26.30 -16.15 18.39
CA LYS A 279 25.63 -17.27 19.09
C LYS A 279 25.07 -18.28 18.09
N THR A 280 24.83 -17.86 16.85
CA THR A 280 24.39 -18.73 15.76
C THR A 280 25.52 -19.70 15.38
N LYS A 281 25.34 -20.99 15.68
CA LYS A 281 26.34 -22.05 15.46
C LYS A 281 26.36 -22.57 14.02
N LYS A 282 27.54 -22.96 13.52
CA LYS A 282 27.74 -23.69 12.26
C LYS A 282 27.41 -25.17 12.43
N ASN A 283 26.12 -25.47 12.52
CA ASN A 283 25.61 -26.82 12.78
C ASN A 283 24.78 -27.33 11.61
N CYS A 284 24.28 -28.56 11.75
CA CYS A 284 23.28 -29.10 10.83
C CYS A 284 21.98 -28.33 10.93
N LEU A 285 21.51 -27.90 9.77
CA LEU A 285 20.31 -27.14 9.57
C LEU A 285 19.23 -28.09 9.02
N PHE A 286 18.13 -28.21 9.76
CA PHE A 286 16.94 -28.88 9.25
C PHE A 286 16.28 -27.98 8.21
N VAL A 287 16.05 -28.53 7.03
CA VAL A 287 15.33 -27.90 5.93
C VAL A 287 14.07 -28.72 5.70
N ASP A 288 12.91 -28.12 5.95
CA ASP A 288 11.64 -28.84 5.84
C ASP A 288 11.41 -29.28 4.40
N ALA A 289 11.14 -30.57 4.24
CA ALA A 289 11.01 -31.24 2.97
C ALA A 289 10.05 -32.41 3.12
N ASN A 290 8.78 -32.10 2.97
CA ASN A 290 7.71 -33.08 2.93
C ASN A 290 8.07 -34.20 1.94
N PHE A 291 7.94 -35.46 2.39
CA PHE A 291 8.22 -36.67 1.60
C PHE A 291 9.68 -36.95 1.22
N ALA A 292 10.66 -36.19 1.74
CA ALA A 292 12.09 -36.45 1.48
C ALA A 292 12.72 -37.46 2.47
N SER A 293 13.82 -38.10 2.06
CA SER A 293 14.61 -38.98 2.93
C SER A 293 15.35 -38.20 4.02
N LEU A 294 15.82 -38.87 5.07
CA LEU A 294 16.47 -38.20 6.21
C LEU A 294 17.68 -37.35 5.76
N LYS A 295 18.54 -37.87 4.88
CA LYS A 295 19.69 -37.16 4.29
C LYS A 295 19.33 -35.86 3.56
N GLU A 296 18.17 -35.82 2.90
CA GLU A 296 17.73 -34.67 2.08
C GLU A 296 17.06 -33.56 2.90
N LYS A 297 16.75 -33.85 4.17
CA LYS A 297 16.16 -32.91 5.13
C LYS A 297 17.19 -32.13 5.93
N TYR A 298 18.47 -32.46 5.81
CA TYR A 298 19.54 -31.79 6.57
C TYR A 298 20.62 -31.26 5.64
N SER A 299 20.98 -30.00 5.86
CA SER A 299 22.15 -29.33 5.26
C SER A 299 23.16 -29.05 6.36
N TYR A 300 24.45 -28.98 6.01
CA TYR A 300 25.38 -28.27 6.88
C TYR A 300 25.14 -26.77 6.66
N SER A 301 24.94 -25.99 7.72
CA SER A 301 24.49 -24.59 7.58
C SER A 301 25.45 -23.73 6.75
N SER A 302 26.72 -24.13 6.64
CA SER A 302 27.73 -23.40 5.87
C SER A 302 27.56 -23.50 4.35
N CYS A 303 26.83 -24.51 3.84
CA CYS A 303 26.70 -24.79 2.41
C CYS A 303 26.18 -23.61 1.57
N CYS A 304 25.19 -22.87 2.09
CA CYS A 304 24.61 -21.70 1.40
C CYS A 304 25.08 -20.37 1.96
N GLN A 305 25.71 -20.36 3.14
CA GLN A 305 26.02 -19.12 3.86
C GLN A 305 27.15 -18.32 3.24
N ASN A 306 27.91 -18.88 2.30
CA ASN A 306 28.82 -18.08 1.46
C ASN A 306 28.10 -17.40 0.29
N TRP A 307 26.82 -17.67 0.09
CA TRP A 307 25.95 -17.08 -0.93
C TRP A 307 26.45 -17.26 -2.37
N THR A 308 27.13 -18.36 -2.65
CA THR A 308 27.63 -18.70 -4.00
C THR A 308 26.92 -19.90 -4.63
N GLN A 309 25.96 -20.50 -3.91
CA GLN A 309 25.31 -21.75 -4.30
C GLN A 309 23.79 -21.55 -4.39
N GLY A 310 23.21 -21.93 -5.51
CA GLY A 310 21.75 -21.90 -5.73
C GLY A 310 21.16 -23.29 -6.01
N ALA A 311 21.97 -24.36 -5.91
CA ALA A 311 21.52 -25.72 -6.16
C ALA A 311 20.79 -26.30 -4.93
N LYS A 312 19.90 -27.26 -5.15
CA LYS A 312 19.18 -27.92 -4.04
C LYS A 312 20.07 -28.91 -3.26
N ASN A 313 20.94 -29.61 -3.97
CA ASN A 313 21.75 -30.71 -3.44
C ASN A 313 23.24 -30.44 -3.63
N VAL A 314 24.06 -31.08 -2.79
CA VAL A 314 25.52 -31.08 -2.88
C VAL A 314 25.95 -31.57 -4.27
N PRO A 315 26.91 -30.91 -4.94
CA PRO A 315 27.37 -31.31 -6.26
C PRO A 315 27.73 -32.80 -6.30
N GLY A 316 27.23 -33.49 -7.33
CA GLY A 316 27.46 -34.92 -7.53
C GLY A 316 26.54 -35.86 -6.76
N TYR A 317 25.64 -35.38 -5.89
CA TYR A 317 24.64 -36.23 -5.24
C TYR A 317 23.55 -36.71 -6.21
N SER A 318 23.19 -37.99 -6.09
CA SER A 318 22.04 -38.63 -6.72
C SER A 318 21.45 -39.67 -5.75
N PRO A 319 20.13 -39.96 -5.77
CA PRO A 319 19.50 -40.93 -4.87
C PRO A 319 20.15 -42.32 -4.86
N GLU A 320 20.75 -42.72 -5.98
CA GLU A 320 21.39 -44.03 -6.20
C GLU A 320 22.83 -44.11 -5.66
N ILE A 321 23.44 -42.99 -5.29
CA ILE A 321 24.82 -42.95 -4.83
C ILE A 321 24.92 -43.48 -3.40
N LYS A 322 25.89 -44.36 -3.19
CA LYS A 322 26.31 -44.79 -1.86
C LYS A 322 27.04 -43.64 -1.17
N LEU A 323 26.48 -43.15 -0.08
CA LEU A 323 27.07 -42.08 0.71
C LEU A 323 28.27 -42.59 1.51
N ASP A 324 29.30 -41.76 1.59
CA ASP A 324 30.54 -42.01 2.30
C ASP A 324 31.04 -40.73 2.99
N SER A 325 32.26 -40.78 3.53
CA SER A 325 32.89 -39.67 4.26
C SER A 325 33.22 -38.42 3.42
N SER A 326 32.96 -38.43 2.11
CA SER A 326 33.07 -37.21 1.28
C SER A 326 31.92 -36.23 1.52
N PHE A 327 30.78 -36.71 2.02
CA PHE A 327 29.65 -35.87 2.40
C PHE A 327 29.79 -35.42 3.86
N ALA A 328 29.36 -34.19 4.14
CA ALA A 328 29.40 -33.66 5.50
C ALA A 328 28.49 -34.48 6.43
N SER A 329 29.04 -34.88 7.58
CA SER A 329 28.28 -35.61 8.61
C SER A 329 27.35 -34.66 9.36
N CYS A 330 26.14 -35.15 9.65
CA CYS A 330 25.13 -34.47 10.43
C CYS A 330 24.44 -35.37 11.44
N TYR A 331 23.88 -34.77 12.48
CA TYR A 331 23.09 -35.48 13.49
C TYR A 331 21.72 -34.81 13.63
N THR A 332 20.66 -35.62 13.66
CA THR A 332 19.29 -35.15 13.89
C THR A 332 19.14 -34.64 15.33
N PRO A 333 18.05 -33.91 15.67
CA PRO A 333 17.76 -33.53 17.05
C PRO A 333 17.65 -34.73 18.02
N THR A 334 17.35 -35.92 17.51
CA THR A 334 17.31 -37.17 18.29
C THR A 334 18.67 -37.88 18.37
N GLY A 335 19.72 -37.31 17.74
CA GLY A 335 21.07 -37.85 17.76
C GLY A 335 21.38 -38.87 16.66
N GLU A 336 20.47 -39.08 15.70
CA GLU A 336 20.70 -40.03 14.60
C GLU A 336 21.70 -39.46 13.60
N PHE A 337 22.69 -40.27 13.23
CA PHE A 337 23.66 -39.91 12.21
C PHE A 337 23.02 -39.88 10.81
N THR A 338 23.37 -38.87 10.02
CA THR A 338 23.00 -38.74 8.62
C THR A 338 24.10 -37.99 7.85
N TYR A 339 24.10 -38.07 6.52
CA TYR A 339 24.93 -37.22 5.69
C TYR A 339 24.10 -36.05 5.16
N ALA A 340 24.63 -34.84 5.27
CA ALA A 340 24.03 -33.66 4.66
C ALA A 340 24.32 -33.65 3.17
N VAL A 341 23.28 -33.88 2.37
CA VAL A 341 23.34 -33.84 0.90
C VAL A 341 22.51 -32.70 0.32
N ALA A 342 21.73 -32.01 1.15
CA ALA A 342 21.05 -30.79 0.78
C ALA A 342 21.99 -29.58 0.93
N LEU A 343 21.75 -28.55 0.12
CA LEU A 343 22.33 -27.23 0.33
C LEU A 343 21.22 -26.31 0.86
N GLY A 344 21.44 -25.74 2.04
CA GLY A 344 20.50 -24.83 2.67
C GLY A 344 21.16 -23.73 3.48
N GLY A 345 20.45 -22.62 3.60
CA GLY A 345 20.83 -21.43 4.34
C GLY A 345 19.78 -21.02 5.36
N PHE A 346 20.15 -20.13 6.29
CA PHE A 346 19.20 -19.56 7.23
C PHE A 346 18.35 -18.50 6.57
N GLY A 347 17.04 -18.61 6.76
CA GLY A 347 16.08 -17.58 6.47
C GLY A 347 15.08 -17.40 7.60
N ILE A 348 14.25 -16.38 7.43
CA ILE A 348 13.07 -16.16 8.23
C ILE A 348 11.94 -17.08 7.72
N GLY A 349 11.12 -17.56 8.64
CA GLY A 349 9.78 -18.00 8.27
C GLY A 349 8.87 -18.23 9.46
N ILE A 350 7.65 -18.62 9.14
CA ILE A 350 6.61 -18.98 10.09
C ILE A 350 6.67 -20.49 10.32
N SER A 351 6.89 -20.90 11.57
CA SER A 351 6.84 -22.29 12.02
C SER A 351 5.79 -22.44 13.10
N GLN A 352 4.70 -23.19 12.81
CA GLN A 352 3.67 -23.60 13.77
C GLN A 352 3.29 -22.50 14.78
N GLU A 353 2.84 -21.33 14.29
CA GLU A 353 2.39 -20.16 15.09
C GLU A 353 3.52 -19.30 15.71
N SER A 354 4.78 -19.59 15.39
CA SER A 354 5.93 -18.80 15.83
C SER A 354 6.82 -18.39 14.65
N PHE A 355 7.14 -17.10 14.60
CA PHE A 355 8.09 -16.57 13.65
C PHE A 355 9.50 -16.91 14.16
N SER A 356 10.34 -17.50 13.29
CA SER A 356 11.71 -17.91 13.65
C SER A 356 12.70 -17.43 12.59
N PRO A 357 13.78 -16.74 12.99
CA PRO A 357 14.80 -16.28 12.07
C PRO A 357 15.85 -17.36 11.73
N TYR A 358 15.65 -18.59 12.22
CA TYR A 358 16.60 -19.71 12.06
C TYR A 358 15.99 -20.90 11.31
N ILE A 359 15.08 -20.64 10.37
CA ILE A 359 14.48 -21.70 9.55
C ILE A 359 15.43 -22.04 8.40
N GLY A 360 15.66 -23.34 8.20
CA GLY A 360 16.41 -23.82 7.05
C GLY A 360 15.60 -23.71 5.77
N LYS A 361 16.19 -23.10 4.76
CA LYS A 361 15.63 -23.02 3.40
C LYS A 361 16.63 -23.62 2.41
N TYR A 362 16.12 -24.30 1.39
CA TYR A 362 16.96 -24.78 0.30
C TYR A 362 17.58 -23.61 -0.46
N CYS A 363 18.83 -23.74 -0.90
CA CYS A 363 19.49 -22.68 -1.67
C CYS A 363 18.82 -22.37 -3.01
N ASN A 364 18.04 -23.31 -3.57
CA ASN A 364 17.30 -23.06 -4.80
C ASN A 364 15.94 -22.39 -4.58
N SER A 365 15.54 -22.15 -3.32
CA SER A 365 14.37 -21.33 -2.99
C SER A 365 14.68 -19.86 -3.21
N GLU A 366 13.67 -19.09 -3.64
CA GLU A 366 13.77 -17.64 -3.74
C GLU A 366 13.30 -16.98 -2.43
N GLN A 367 14.11 -16.09 -1.88
CA GLN A 367 13.79 -15.30 -0.69
C GLN A 367 14.18 -13.82 -0.93
N LYS A 368 13.54 -12.91 -0.20
CA LYS A 368 13.84 -11.48 -0.22
C LYS A 368 15.09 -11.16 0.62
N LEU A 369 15.57 -9.92 0.53
CA LEU A 369 16.64 -9.38 1.36
C LEU A 369 16.11 -8.24 2.22
N ILE A 370 16.53 -8.18 3.49
CA ILE A 370 16.41 -6.95 4.28
C ILE A 370 17.61 -6.07 3.92
N CYS A 371 17.35 -4.86 3.46
CA CYS A 371 18.36 -3.89 3.09
C CYS A 371 18.35 -2.74 4.10
N VAL A 372 19.51 -2.40 4.65
CA VAL A 372 19.69 -1.36 5.66
C VAL A 372 20.58 -0.27 5.09
N GLN A 373 20.20 0.98 5.33
CA GLN A 373 21.01 2.13 4.92
C GLN A 373 22.27 2.21 5.79
N ASP A 374 23.44 2.18 5.15
CA ASP A 374 24.77 2.07 5.77
C ASP A 374 25.31 3.38 6.33
#